data_AF-A0A7K2W571-F1
#
_entry.id   AF-A0A7K2W571-F1
#
_cell.length_a   1.000
_cell.length_b   1.000
_cell.length_c   1.000
_cell.angle_alpha   90.00
_cell.angle_beta   90.00
_cell.angle_gamma   90.00
#
_symmetry.space_group_name_H-M   'P 1'
#
loop_
_entity.id
_entity.type
_entity.pdbx_description
1 polymer ?
#
loop_
_entity_poly.entity_id
_entity_poly.type
_entity_poly.pdbx_seq_one_letter_code
_entity_poly.pdbx_strand_id
1 'polypeptide(L)'
;MSTAMTRALLFTGALAASLGLTVTSAQAAPITLSEGHVDVVDIAYEDGGLELGLHDETTGTPIERDPADVTLRVKPEAETVVPSNPAYSFLGSPGDPVWILPQTNNPDLLYAGWAAHEVPAGVFQGDSVTLRLTAVSGPADVSVYDISGGAPVKQFDSGDGLPDAVNVEAEAHHHTNWAFEAEGDYTLTFRATGTLADGTTVSSEPVDYHFTVG
;
A
#
# COMPACT_ATOMS: atom_id res chain seq x y z
N MET A 1 -67.57 55.14 10.01
CA MET A 1 -68.73 54.25 10.14
C MET A 1 -68.20 52.84 10.32
N SER A 2 -68.58 52.23 11.43
CA SER A 2 -68.22 50.87 11.86
C SER A 2 -68.76 49.82 10.90
N THR A 3 -67.97 48.80 10.58
CA THR A 3 -68.44 47.40 10.75
C THR A 3 -67.25 46.47 10.86
N ALA A 4 -67.10 45.86 12.04
CA ALA A 4 -66.27 44.68 12.26
C ALA A 4 -67.02 43.44 11.78
N MET A 5 -66.30 42.46 11.22
CA MET A 5 -66.69 41.05 11.30
C MET A 5 -65.45 40.19 11.53
N THR A 6 -65.68 39.13 12.30
CA THR A 6 -64.76 38.33 13.09
C THR A 6 -64.63 36.92 12.49
N ARG A 7 -63.46 36.27 12.69
CA ARG A 7 -63.14 34.82 12.52
C ARG A 7 -63.08 34.32 11.06
N ALA A 8 -62.15 33.45 10.67
CA ALA A 8 -61.70 32.24 11.33
C ALA A 8 -60.22 31.89 11.04
N LEU A 9 -59.56 31.29 12.03
CA LEU A 9 -58.22 30.71 11.97
C LEU A 9 -58.33 29.29 11.37
N LEU A 10 -57.62 29.00 10.28
CA LEU A 10 -57.35 27.64 9.80
C LEU A 10 -55.83 27.48 9.72
N PHE A 11 -55.27 26.81 10.73
CA PHE A 11 -53.92 26.26 10.68
C PHE A 11 -53.97 24.99 9.81
N THR A 12 -53.61 25.09 8.53
CA THR A 12 -53.21 23.92 7.75
C THR A 12 -51.73 23.66 8.01
N GLY A 13 -51.44 22.75 8.93
CA GLY A 13 -50.12 22.15 9.07
C GLY A 13 -49.82 21.31 7.83
N ALA A 14 -48.83 21.72 7.03
CA ALA A 14 -48.27 20.88 5.99
C ALA A 14 -47.28 19.92 6.63
N LEU A 15 -47.61 18.63 6.65
CA LEU A 15 -46.70 17.56 7.04
C LEU A 15 -45.73 17.34 5.87
N ALA A 16 -44.51 17.87 5.97
CA ALA A 16 -43.44 17.56 5.01
C ALA A 16 -42.91 16.15 5.34
N ALA A 17 -43.30 15.16 4.54
CA ALA A 17 -42.69 13.82 4.61
C ALA A 17 -41.30 13.89 3.98
N SER A 18 -40.25 13.96 4.81
CA SER A 18 -38.87 13.79 4.37
C SER A 18 -38.64 12.32 4.00
N LEU A 19 -38.57 12.01 2.71
CA LEU A 19 -38.02 10.72 2.27
C LEU A 19 -36.52 10.73 2.56
N GLY A 20 -36.12 10.00 3.60
CA GLY A 20 -34.72 9.68 3.84
C GLY A 20 -34.24 8.71 2.76
N LEU A 21 -33.59 9.22 1.71
CA LEU A 21 -32.82 8.41 0.80
C LEU A 21 -31.54 8.00 1.53
N THR A 22 -31.50 6.78 2.04
CA THR A 22 -30.23 6.15 2.43
C THR A 22 -29.46 5.85 1.16
N VAL A 23 -28.47 6.69 0.84
CA VAL A 23 -27.48 6.37 -0.19
C VAL A 23 -26.52 5.39 0.46
N THR A 24 -26.75 4.09 0.24
CA THR A 24 -25.72 3.08 0.55
C THR A 24 -24.65 3.26 -0.51
N SER A 25 -23.47 3.75 -0.13
CA SER A 25 -22.31 3.71 -1.02
C SER A 25 -22.09 2.25 -1.41
N ALA A 26 -22.14 1.94 -2.70
CA ALA A 26 -21.73 0.64 -3.19
C ALA A 26 -20.21 0.57 -2.98
N GLN A 27 -19.78 -0.17 -1.95
CA GLN A 27 -18.38 -0.50 -1.78
C GLN A 27 -17.99 -1.37 -2.98
N ALA A 28 -16.99 -0.94 -3.75
CA ALA A 28 -16.45 -1.74 -4.83
C ALA A 28 -16.00 -3.10 -4.26
N ALA A 29 -16.17 -4.16 -5.04
CA ALA A 29 -15.64 -5.46 -4.63
C ALA A 29 -14.10 -5.37 -4.61
N PRO A 30 -13.43 -5.85 -3.55
CA PRO A 30 -11.98 -5.78 -3.47
C PRO A 30 -11.34 -6.58 -4.61
N ILE A 31 -10.30 -6.00 -5.20
CA ILE A 31 -9.54 -6.56 -6.32
C ILE A 31 -8.45 -7.44 -5.73
N THR A 32 -8.46 -8.73 -6.06
CA THR A 32 -7.38 -9.64 -5.66
C THR A 32 -6.37 -9.77 -6.79
N LEU A 33 -5.12 -9.39 -6.51
CA LEU A 33 -3.98 -9.65 -7.39
C LEU A 33 -3.19 -10.84 -6.83
N SER A 34 -2.90 -11.85 -7.64
CA SER A 34 -2.24 -13.08 -7.16
C SER A 34 -1.04 -13.54 -8.00
N GLU A 35 -0.86 -12.96 -9.18
CA GLU A 35 0.27 -13.23 -10.07
C GLU A 35 0.47 -12.09 -11.06
N GLY A 36 1.71 -11.94 -11.55
CA GLY A 36 2.08 -10.89 -12.49
C GLY A 36 2.84 -9.73 -11.85
N HIS A 37 3.24 -8.79 -12.68
CA HIS A 37 4.02 -7.62 -12.27
C HIS A 37 3.15 -6.63 -11.47
N VAL A 38 3.67 -6.18 -10.34
CA VAL A 38 3.04 -5.17 -9.50
C VAL A 38 4.11 -4.35 -8.78
N ASP A 39 4.05 -3.03 -8.92
CA ASP A 39 4.75 -2.13 -7.99
C ASP A 39 3.81 -1.88 -6.84
N VAL A 40 4.00 -2.68 -5.77
CA VAL A 40 3.16 -2.68 -4.58
C VAL A 40 3.07 -1.28 -4.02
N VAL A 41 4.20 -0.60 -3.89
CA VAL A 41 4.24 0.82 -3.51
C VAL A 41 4.68 1.61 -4.73
N ASP A 42 3.75 2.30 -5.37
CA ASP A 42 4.08 3.30 -6.37
C ASP A 42 4.09 4.69 -5.73
N ILE A 43 5.16 5.45 -5.94
CA ILE A 43 5.35 6.77 -5.36
C ILE A 43 5.16 7.81 -6.45
N ALA A 44 4.21 8.72 -6.23
CA ALA A 44 3.91 9.82 -7.14
C ALA A 44 4.18 11.17 -6.49
N TYR A 45 4.52 12.16 -7.32
CA TYR A 45 4.55 13.56 -6.91
C TYR A 45 3.65 14.41 -7.81
N GLU A 46 2.47 14.75 -7.30
CA GLU A 46 1.44 15.48 -8.02
C GLU A 46 0.89 16.62 -7.16
N ASP A 47 0.46 17.73 -7.80
CA ASP A 47 -0.15 18.88 -7.14
C ASP A 47 0.61 19.45 -5.91
N GLY A 48 1.93 19.24 -5.86
CA GLY A 48 2.80 19.70 -4.78
C GLY A 48 2.90 18.76 -3.57
N GLY A 49 2.31 17.57 -3.64
CA GLY A 49 2.31 16.54 -2.60
C GLY A 49 2.94 15.23 -3.06
N LEU A 50 3.37 14.41 -2.11
CA LEU A 50 3.71 13.01 -2.37
C LEU A 50 2.47 12.16 -2.15
N GLU A 51 2.23 11.20 -3.04
CA GLU A 51 1.15 10.24 -2.95
C GLU A 51 1.70 8.81 -3.06
N LEU A 52 0.98 7.86 -2.46
CA LEU A 52 1.31 6.45 -2.52
C LEU A 52 0.15 5.69 -3.14
N GLY A 53 0.43 4.95 -4.20
CA GLY A 53 -0.51 4.11 -4.93
C GLY A 53 0.00 2.69 -5.09
N LEU A 54 -0.63 1.96 -6.00
CA LEU A 54 -0.22 0.62 -6.45
C LEU A 54 -0.33 0.56 -7.98
N HIS A 55 0.77 0.23 -8.64
CA HIS A 55 0.83 0.07 -10.08
C HIS A 55 0.57 -1.40 -10.47
N ASP A 56 -0.59 -1.68 -11.06
CA ASP A 56 -1.01 -3.03 -11.46
C ASP A 56 -0.78 -3.28 -12.95
N GLU A 57 0.18 -4.15 -13.29
CA GLU A 57 0.41 -4.63 -14.65
C GLU A 57 -0.05 -6.10 -14.87
N THR A 58 -0.78 -6.69 -13.92
CA THR A 58 -1.15 -8.12 -13.94
C THR A 58 -2.07 -8.49 -15.10
N THR A 59 -2.80 -7.52 -15.66
CA THR A 59 -3.68 -7.72 -16.83
C THR A 59 -3.01 -7.41 -18.17
N GLY A 60 -1.74 -6.99 -18.17
CA GLY A 60 -0.98 -6.54 -19.33
C GLY A 60 -1.34 -5.13 -19.82
N THR A 61 -2.32 -4.47 -19.21
CA THR A 61 -2.55 -3.02 -19.31
C THR A 61 -2.27 -2.42 -17.94
N PRO A 62 -1.35 -1.46 -17.81
CA PRO A 62 -1.07 -0.79 -16.55
C PRO A 62 -2.31 -0.07 -16.00
N ILE A 63 -2.58 -0.23 -14.70
CA ILE A 63 -3.69 0.41 -13.99
C ILE A 63 -3.19 0.91 -12.64
N GLU A 64 -3.31 2.21 -12.38
CA GLU A 64 -3.17 2.74 -11.02
C GLU A 64 -4.35 2.34 -10.15
N ARG A 65 -4.06 1.85 -8.96
CA ARG A 65 -5.08 1.45 -7.98
C ARG A 65 -4.88 2.15 -6.65
N ASP A 66 -6.00 2.47 -6.00
CA ASP A 66 -6.01 2.77 -4.58
C ASP A 66 -5.68 1.48 -3.80
N PRO A 67 -4.61 1.45 -2.97
CA PRO A 67 -4.26 0.28 -2.18
C PRO A 67 -5.40 -0.25 -1.29
N ALA A 68 -6.33 0.61 -0.86
CA ALA A 68 -7.48 0.21 -0.05
C ALA A 68 -8.48 -0.69 -0.79
N ASP A 69 -8.48 -0.65 -2.13
CA ASP A 69 -9.34 -1.48 -2.98
C ASP A 69 -8.66 -2.80 -3.40
N VAL A 70 -7.40 -3.03 -3.00
CA VAL A 70 -6.58 -4.16 -3.45
C VAL A 70 -6.24 -5.11 -2.29
N THR A 71 -6.28 -6.40 -2.57
CA THR A 71 -5.68 -7.44 -1.74
C THR A 71 -4.61 -8.17 -2.55
N LEU A 72 -3.37 -8.12 -2.06
CA LEU A 72 -2.22 -8.82 -2.64
C LEU A 72 -2.19 -10.24 -2.07
N ARG A 73 -2.50 -11.22 -2.90
CA ARG A 73 -2.54 -12.63 -2.52
C ARG A 73 -1.16 -13.26 -2.68
N VAL A 74 -0.54 -13.61 -1.56
CA VAL A 74 0.64 -14.45 -1.51
C VAL A 74 0.16 -15.91 -1.50
N LYS A 75 0.25 -16.56 -2.65
CA LYS A 75 -0.30 -17.91 -2.83
C LYS A 75 0.51 -18.97 -2.05
N PRO A 76 -0.08 -20.14 -1.71
CA PRO A 76 0.66 -21.25 -1.09
C PRO A 76 1.91 -21.69 -1.85
N GLU A 77 1.94 -21.51 -3.17
CA GLU A 77 3.10 -21.81 -4.01
C GLU A 77 4.33 -20.92 -3.71
N ALA A 78 4.16 -19.84 -2.93
CA ALA A 78 5.25 -19.02 -2.41
C ALA A 78 5.94 -19.65 -1.18
N GLU A 79 5.37 -20.71 -0.60
CA GLU A 79 5.95 -21.38 0.57
C GLU A 79 7.31 -22.00 0.24
N THR A 80 8.27 -21.70 1.09
CA THR A 80 9.58 -22.32 1.15
C THR A 80 10.00 -22.44 2.61
N VAL A 81 11.27 -22.77 2.85
CA VAL A 81 11.84 -22.84 4.21
C VAL A 81 12.99 -21.88 4.38
N VAL A 82 13.15 -21.35 5.58
CA VAL A 82 14.29 -20.50 5.96
C VAL A 82 15.60 -21.28 5.72
N PRO A 83 16.54 -20.74 4.92
CA PRO A 83 17.82 -21.40 4.66
C PRO A 83 18.67 -21.58 5.93
N SER A 84 19.50 -22.62 5.96
CA SER A 84 20.48 -22.82 7.06
C SER A 84 21.64 -21.82 7.09
N ASN A 85 21.75 -20.98 6.06
CA ASN A 85 22.72 -19.90 6.02
C ASN A 85 22.34 -18.82 7.05
N PRO A 86 23.20 -18.51 8.04
CA PRO A 86 22.90 -17.51 9.08
C PRO A 86 22.54 -16.12 8.55
N ALA A 87 22.91 -15.78 7.31
CA ALA A 87 22.51 -14.54 6.66
C ALA A 87 20.98 -14.37 6.54
N TYR A 88 20.20 -15.46 6.60
CA TYR A 88 18.73 -15.45 6.53
C TYR A 88 18.06 -15.63 7.90
N SER A 89 18.81 -15.51 9.00
CA SER A 89 18.25 -15.67 10.36
C SER A 89 17.20 -14.62 10.76
N PHE A 90 17.05 -13.55 9.97
CA PHE A 90 16.00 -12.55 10.11
C PHE A 90 14.62 -13.03 9.61
N LEU A 91 14.55 -14.21 8.98
CA LEU A 91 13.29 -14.83 8.53
C LEU A 91 12.78 -15.92 9.50
N GLY A 92 13.44 -16.09 10.65
CA GLY A 92 13.18 -17.17 11.61
C GLY A 92 14.29 -18.22 11.70
N SER A 93 13.95 -19.41 12.19
CA SER A 93 14.91 -20.51 12.39
C SER A 93 15.07 -21.32 11.10
N PRO A 94 16.27 -21.87 10.81
CA PRO A 94 16.46 -22.77 9.67
C PRO A 94 15.44 -23.91 9.62
N GLY A 95 14.71 -24.01 8.51
CA GLY A 95 13.66 -25.00 8.32
C GLY A 95 12.25 -24.55 8.69
N ASP A 96 12.08 -23.38 9.31
CA ASP A 96 10.76 -22.77 9.53
C ASP A 96 10.11 -22.44 8.17
N PRO A 97 8.78 -22.57 8.02
CA PRO A 97 8.10 -22.17 6.80
C PRO A 97 8.13 -20.65 6.62
N VAL A 98 8.27 -20.19 5.38
CA VAL A 98 8.24 -18.78 5.00
C VAL A 98 7.66 -18.65 3.59
N TRP A 99 6.81 -17.65 3.35
CA TRP A 99 6.20 -17.41 2.05
C TRP A 99 6.89 -16.24 1.38
N ILE A 100 7.55 -16.47 0.24
CA ILE A 100 8.40 -15.48 -0.41
C ILE A 100 7.88 -15.16 -1.82
N LEU A 101 7.48 -13.91 -2.05
CA LEU A 101 7.38 -13.36 -3.39
C LEU A 101 8.80 -13.01 -3.87
N PRO A 102 9.32 -13.65 -4.94
CA PRO A 102 10.72 -13.52 -5.29
C PRO A 102 11.04 -12.24 -6.06
N GLN A 103 12.24 -11.68 -5.84
CA GLN A 103 12.76 -10.55 -6.64
C GLN A 103 13.10 -10.90 -8.09
N THR A 104 13.03 -12.20 -8.45
CA THR A 104 13.15 -12.66 -9.83
C THR A 104 11.79 -13.16 -10.23
N ASN A 105 11.29 -12.67 -11.38
CA ASN A 105 9.96 -13.00 -11.85
C ASN A 105 9.69 -14.52 -11.86
N ASN A 106 8.68 -14.92 -11.10
CA ASN A 106 8.07 -16.23 -11.17
C ASN A 106 6.66 -16.04 -11.76
N PRO A 107 6.35 -16.61 -12.94
CA PRO A 107 5.06 -16.39 -13.60
C PRO A 107 3.87 -16.89 -12.78
N ASP A 108 4.11 -17.77 -11.81
CA ASP A 108 3.07 -18.30 -10.93
C ASP A 108 2.93 -17.48 -9.64
N LEU A 109 3.58 -16.34 -9.46
CA LEU A 109 3.49 -15.50 -8.26
C LEU A 109 3.43 -14.01 -8.62
N LEU A 110 3.08 -13.18 -7.63
CA LEU A 110 3.25 -11.73 -7.77
C LEU A 110 4.74 -11.40 -7.87
N TYR A 111 5.09 -10.58 -8.84
CA TYR A 111 6.41 -10.00 -9.00
C TYR A 111 6.37 -8.59 -8.39
N ALA A 112 6.57 -8.55 -7.07
CA ALA A 112 6.35 -7.38 -6.23
C ALA A 112 7.57 -6.45 -6.18
N GLY A 113 7.32 -5.15 -6.17
CA GLY A 113 8.35 -4.12 -6.08
C GLY A 113 7.82 -2.79 -5.54
N TRP A 114 8.63 -1.76 -5.70
CA TRP A 114 8.20 -0.37 -5.59
C TRP A 114 8.73 0.42 -6.78
N ALA A 115 8.05 1.51 -7.10
CA ALA A 115 8.41 2.42 -8.16
C ALA A 115 8.27 3.89 -7.74
N ALA A 116 8.96 4.75 -8.46
CA ALA A 116 8.87 6.20 -8.37
C ALA A 116 8.87 6.81 -9.78
N HIS A 117 8.18 6.14 -10.73
CA HIS A 117 8.07 6.60 -12.12
C HIS A 117 7.41 7.96 -12.23
N GLU A 118 6.50 8.25 -11.30
CA GLU A 118 5.74 9.50 -11.22
C GLU A 118 6.42 10.55 -10.31
N VAL A 119 7.69 10.33 -9.93
CA VAL A 119 8.54 11.35 -9.30
C VAL A 119 9.51 11.90 -10.34
N PRO A 120 9.34 13.15 -10.81
CA PRO A 120 10.22 13.73 -11.83
C PRO A 120 11.62 14.05 -11.29
N ALA A 121 12.65 13.83 -12.10
CA ALA A 121 14.00 14.29 -11.81
C ALA A 121 14.08 15.82 -11.62
N GLY A 122 14.94 16.28 -10.71
CA GLY A 122 15.19 17.69 -10.41
C GLY A 122 14.21 18.35 -9.43
N VAL A 123 13.18 17.62 -8.99
CA VAL A 123 12.16 18.14 -8.03
C VAL A 123 12.67 18.07 -6.60
N PHE A 124 13.30 16.95 -6.23
CA PHE A 124 13.77 16.67 -4.87
C PHE A 124 15.28 16.86 -4.75
N GLN A 125 15.75 17.20 -3.56
CA GLN A 125 17.19 17.25 -3.27
C GLN A 125 17.80 15.87 -3.42
N GLY A 126 18.84 15.78 -4.26
CA GLY A 126 19.48 14.50 -4.57
C GLY A 126 18.62 13.56 -5.42
N ASP A 127 17.57 14.08 -6.07
CA ASP A 127 16.65 13.30 -6.91
C ASP A 127 16.13 12.03 -6.23
N SER A 128 15.78 12.15 -4.93
CA SER A 128 15.35 11.01 -4.13
C SER A 128 14.30 11.38 -3.09
N VAL A 129 13.43 10.41 -2.83
CA VAL A 129 12.46 10.42 -1.73
C VAL A 129 12.77 9.25 -0.79
N THR A 130 12.38 9.38 0.47
CA THR A 130 12.49 8.30 1.45
C THR A 130 11.14 7.60 1.59
N LEU A 131 11.09 6.31 1.26
CA LEU A 131 9.97 5.42 1.55
C LEU A 131 10.19 4.77 2.92
N ARG A 132 9.17 4.76 3.78
CA ARG A 132 9.21 4.12 5.09
C ARG A 132 8.12 3.09 5.27
N LEU A 133 8.48 1.92 5.78
CA LEU A 133 7.53 1.01 6.42
C LEU A 133 7.37 1.47 7.88
N THR A 134 6.17 1.90 8.24
CA THR A 134 5.91 2.54 9.53
C THR A 134 5.14 1.68 10.51
N ALA A 135 4.35 0.73 10.01
CA ALA A 135 3.66 -0.25 10.82
C ALA A 135 3.42 -1.55 10.04
N VAL A 136 3.38 -2.66 10.77
CA VAL A 136 2.91 -3.96 10.28
C VAL A 136 1.94 -4.51 11.30
N SER A 137 0.80 -5.01 10.82
CA SER A 137 -0.16 -5.77 11.60
C SER A 137 -0.41 -7.10 10.90
N GLY A 138 -0.20 -8.21 11.58
CA GLY A 138 -0.37 -9.54 11.00
C GLY A 138 -0.04 -10.64 12.01
N PRO A 139 -0.12 -11.92 11.60
CA PRO A 139 0.12 -13.07 12.46
C PRO A 139 1.61 -13.30 12.81
N ALA A 140 2.54 -12.76 12.02
CA ALA A 140 3.98 -12.85 12.25
C ALA A 140 4.71 -11.64 11.62
N ASP A 141 6.04 -11.70 11.53
CA ASP A 141 6.83 -10.63 10.93
C ASP A 141 6.84 -10.69 9.39
N VAL A 142 7.20 -9.55 8.79
CA VAL A 142 7.38 -9.37 7.34
C VAL A 142 8.74 -8.75 7.09
N SER A 143 9.44 -9.30 6.11
CA SER A 143 10.75 -8.84 5.68
C SER A 143 10.79 -8.61 4.17
N VAL A 144 11.31 -7.46 3.76
CA VAL A 144 11.58 -7.11 2.36
C VAL A 144 13.08 -6.97 2.18
N TYR A 145 13.69 -7.68 1.24
CA TYR A 145 15.14 -7.71 1.10
C TYR A 145 15.61 -7.95 -0.35
N ASP A 146 16.83 -7.51 -0.64
CA ASP A 146 17.53 -7.71 -1.92
C ASP A 146 18.68 -8.71 -1.78
N ILE A 147 18.94 -9.50 -2.81
CA ILE A 147 20.08 -10.45 -2.90
C ILE A 147 21.00 -10.16 -4.10
N SER A 148 20.88 -9.01 -4.76
CA SER A 148 21.67 -8.63 -5.94
C SER A 148 23.18 -8.57 -5.64
N GLY A 149 23.55 -8.29 -4.39
CA GLY A 149 24.93 -8.33 -3.89
C GLY A 149 25.46 -9.73 -3.52
N GLY A 150 24.66 -10.79 -3.70
CA GLY A 150 24.99 -12.17 -3.35
C GLY A 150 24.73 -12.57 -1.88
N ALA A 151 24.46 -11.60 -1.01
CA ALA A 151 23.98 -11.80 0.35
C ALA A 151 22.70 -10.97 0.58
N PRO A 152 21.77 -11.41 1.44
CA PRO A 152 20.56 -10.65 1.70
C PRO A 152 20.87 -9.31 2.38
N VAL A 153 20.27 -8.25 1.84
CA VAL A 153 20.28 -6.90 2.38
C VAL A 153 18.84 -6.51 2.68
N LYS A 154 18.51 -6.37 3.96
CA LYS A 154 17.19 -5.96 4.41
C LYS A 154 16.90 -4.53 3.97
N GLN A 155 15.70 -4.33 3.44
CA GLN A 155 15.14 -3.04 3.05
C GLN A 155 14.10 -2.62 4.09
N PHE A 156 13.28 -3.58 4.52
CA PHE A 156 12.36 -3.45 5.64
C PHE A 156 12.30 -4.79 6.40
N ASP A 157 12.26 -4.77 7.73
CA ASP A 157 12.09 -5.96 8.58
C ASP A 157 11.29 -5.59 9.83
N SER A 158 10.05 -6.07 9.94
CA SER A 158 9.25 -5.76 11.13
C SER A 158 9.76 -6.43 12.41
N GLY A 159 10.57 -7.50 12.29
CA GLY A 159 11.05 -8.30 13.40
C GLY A 159 12.17 -7.64 14.22
N ASP A 160 12.86 -6.63 13.68
CA ASP A 160 13.84 -5.82 14.42
C ASP A 160 13.34 -4.43 14.82
N GLY A 161 12.06 -4.15 14.55
CA GLY A 161 11.33 -2.95 14.94
C GLY A 161 11.13 -1.97 13.79
N LEU A 162 10.18 -1.04 13.96
CA LEU A 162 9.80 -0.04 12.95
C LEU A 162 9.92 1.39 13.51
N PRO A 163 10.12 2.41 12.66
CA PRO A 163 10.10 2.36 11.19
C PRO A 163 11.43 1.99 10.55
N ASP A 164 11.34 1.33 9.40
CA ASP A 164 12.45 1.15 8.47
C ASP A 164 12.32 2.09 7.27
N ALA A 165 13.43 2.38 6.59
CA ALA A 165 13.49 3.38 5.55
C ALA A 165 14.46 3.01 4.43
N VAL A 166 14.03 3.27 3.19
CA VAL A 166 14.88 3.20 2.00
C VAL A 166 14.80 4.51 1.23
N ASN A 167 15.90 4.87 0.58
CA ASN A 167 15.88 5.96 -0.39
C ASN A 167 15.51 5.38 -1.76
N VAL A 168 14.52 6.00 -2.40
CA VAL A 168 14.07 5.68 -3.74
C VAL A 168 14.48 6.84 -4.63
N GLU A 169 15.24 6.56 -5.68
CA GLU A 169 15.63 7.56 -6.66
C GLU A 169 14.40 7.92 -7.52
N ALA A 170 14.33 9.15 -8.01
CA ALA A 170 13.32 9.57 -8.98
C ALA A 170 13.42 8.68 -10.23
N GLU A 171 12.28 8.36 -10.83
CA GLU A 171 12.17 7.48 -12.01
C GLU A 171 12.66 6.03 -11.76
N ALA A 172 12.89 5.64 -10.50
CA ALA A 172 13.37 4.32 -10.16
C ALA A 172 12.27 3.25 -10.13
N HIS A 173 12.70 2.02 -10.35
CA HIS A 173 11.88 0.80 -10.28
C HIS A 173 12.71 -0.30 -9.66
N HIS A 174 12.21 -0.94 -8.61
CA HIS A 174 12.94 -2.02 -7.96
C HIS A 174 12.02 -3.15 -7.48
N HIS A 175 12.30 -4.37 -7.97
CA HIS A 175 11.74 -5.59 -7.40
C HIS A 175 12.65 -6.19 -6.33
N THR A 176 12.02 -6.71 -5.28
CA THR A 176 12.68 -7.26 -4.09
C THR A 176 11.99 -8.56 -3.65
N ASN A 177 12.59 -9.26 -2.70
CA ASN A 177 11.96 -10.42 -2.09
C ASN A 177 11.06 -9.93 -0.96
N TRP A 178 9.79 -10.35 -0.95
CA TRP A 178 8.85 -10.07 0.14
C TRP A 178 8.55 -11.37 0.86
N ALA A 179 9.00 -11.49 2.11
CA ALA A 179 8.88 -12.69 2.92
C ALA A 179 7.91 -12.49 4.08
N PHE A 180 7.00 -13.43 4.24
CA PHE A 180 6.01 -13.48 5.31
C PHE A 180 6.26 -14.74 6.14
N GLU A 181 6.33 -14.61 7.46
CA GLU A 181 6.71 -15.72 8.36
C GLU A 181 5.52 -16.62 8.79
N ALA A 182 4.28 -16.26 8.43
CA ALA A 182 3.09 -17.06 8.70
C ALA A 182 1.99 -16.83 7.66
N GLU A 183 1.06 -17.78 7.56
CA GLU A 183 -0.20 -17.59 6.84
C GLU A 183 -1.15 -16.64 7.60
N GLY A 184 -1.96 -15.89 6.86
CA GLY A 184 -2.99 -15.00 7.38
C GLY A 184 -3.00 -13.64 6.70
N ASP A 185 -3.82 -12.73 7.25
CA ASP A 185 -3.97 -11.38 6.71
C ASP A 185 -2.95 -10.43 7.36
N TYR A 186 -2.29 -9.65 6.51
CA TYR A 186 -1.32 -8.64 6.89
C TYR A 186 -1.76 -7.27 6.38
N THR A 187 -1.44 -6.23 7.15
CA THR A 187 -1.52 -4.83 6.74
C THR A 187 -0.16 -4.18 6.97
N LEU A 188 0.42 -3.63 5.90
CA LEU A 188 1.68 -2.89 5.91
C LEU A 188 1.38 -1.42 5.67
N THR A 189 1.80 -0.54 6.58
CA THR A 189 1.56 0.90 6.46
C THR A 189 2.84 1.61 5.98
N PHE A 190 2.80 2.18 4.78
CA PHE A 190 3.91 2.92 4.20
C PHE A 190 3.70 4.44 4.24
N ARG A 191 4.80 5.19 4.21
CA ARG A 191 4.78 6.65 4.06
C ARG A 191 6.01 7.15 3.29
N ALA A 192 5.81 8.03 2.33
CA ALA A 192 6.89 8.71 1.62
C ALA A 192 7.15 10.11 2.17
N THR A 193 8.42 10.52 2.17
CA THR A 193 8.84 11.90 2.49
C THR A 193 9.94 12.34 1.55
N GLY A 194 9.94 13.61 1.16
CA GLY A 194 11.02 14.19 0.36
C GLY A 194 11.25 15.64 0.72
N THR A 195 12.45 16.15 0.39
CA THR A 195 12.76 17.58 0.49
C THR A 195 12.90 18.15 -0.90
N LEU A 196 12.04 19.11 -1.25
CA LEU A 196 12.08 19.80 -2.55
C LEU A 196 13.37 20.60 -2.71
N ALA A 197 13.71 20.92 -3.96
CA ALA A 197 14.90 21.71 -4.30
C ALA A 197 14.95 23.09 -3.59
N ASP A 198 13.80 23.65 -3.21
CA ASP A 198 13.71 24.91 -2.46
C ASP A 198 13.87 24.76 -0.93
N GLY A 199 14.01 23.52 -0.44
CA GLY A 199 14.17 23.19 0.98
C GLY A 199 12.87 22.81 1.70
N THR A 200 11.71 22.89 1.04
CA THR A 200 10.43 22.50 1.63
C THR A 200 10.35 20.98 1.77
N THR A 201 10.02 20.49 2.97
CA THR A 201 9.73 19.05 3.16
C THR A 201 8.26 18.78 2.89
N VAL A 202 7.99 17.79 2.05
CA VAL A 202 6.65 17.26 1.78
C VAL A 202 6.57 15.79 2.19
N SER A 203 5.35 15.30 2.38
CA SER A 203 5.12 13.92 2.76
C SER A 203 3.76 13.45 2.30
N SER A 204 3.63 12.15 2.05
CA SER A 204 2.34 11.51 1.85
C SER A 204 1.59 11.34 3.19
N GLU A 205 0.29 11.07 3.08
CA GLU A 205 -0.42 10.37 4.16
C GLU A 205 0.16 8.95 4.34
N PRO A 206 0.02 8.34 5.53
CA PRO A 206 0.25 6.90 5.69
C PRO A 206 -0.78 6.12 4.87
N VAL A 207 -0.34 5.10 4.14
CA VAL A 207 -1.21 4.26 3.29
C VAL A 207 -1.02 2.79 3.66
N ASP A 208 -2.14 2.10 3.84
CA ASP A 208 -2.21 0.70 4.20
C ASP A 208 -2.28 -0.18 2.95
N TYR A 209 -1.47 -1.23 2.93
CA TYR A 209 -1.42 -2.25 1.88
C TYR A 209 -1.81 -3.60 2.48
N HIS A 210 -2.81 -4.24 1.88
CA HIS A 210 -3.37 -5.49 2.40
C HIS A 210 -2.82 -6.71 1.67
N PHE A 211 -2.32 -7.67 2.44
CA PHE A 211 -1.87 -8.96 1.93
C PHE A 211 -2.67 -10.09 2.59
N THR A 212 -2.94 -11.15 1.84
CA THR A 212 -3.39 -12.42 2.39
C THR A 212 -2.39 -13.50 1.99
N VAL A 213 -1.82 -14.18 2.99
CA VAL A 213 -0.82 -15.23 2.84
C VAL A 213 -1.45 -16.60 3.11
N GLY A 214 -1.26 -17.55 2.19
CA GLY A 214 -1.81 -18.91 2.31
C GLY A 214 -3.23 -19.06 1.80
#